data_AF-A0A5C6XZH6-F1
#
_entry.id   AF-A0A5C6XZH6-F1
#
_cell.length_a   1.000
_cell.length_b   1.000
_cell.length_c   1.000
_cell.angle_alpha   90.00
_cell.angle_beta   90.00
_cell.angle_gamma   90.00
#
_symmetry.space_group_name_H-M   'P 1'
#
loop_
_entity.id
_entity.type
_entity.pdbx_description
1 polymer ?
#
loop_
_entity_poly.entity_id
_entity_poly.type
_entity_poly.pdbx_seq_one_letter_code
_entity_poly.pdbx_strand_id
1 'polypeptide(L)'
;MNYKETLYFVATCLTISLENKNRVAIEKQLKTTTIDWDAVVKISTEHFVFPALYCNLKRAGFLHYLPQDLVGYMEHITGLNRDRNQQIITQAKELNTLLLAHQITPIFLKGTANLLAGLYTDIAERMVGDIDFIFSKETYPKAIKVLRENGYLEVLETDYDFPEFKHYPRLKKEGAIAAVEIHKELLIEKFSDEFNYHFVAKDSQVLNGVSVL
;
A
#
# COMPACT_ATOMS: atom_id res chain seq x y z
N MET A 1 17.00 -22.48 -7.53
CA MET A 1 17.65 -21.60 -6.52
C MET A 1 17.04 -21.89 -5.16
N ASN A 2 17.76 -21.74 -4.04
CA ASN A 2 17.14 -21.89 -2.71
C ASN A 2 16.39 -20.61 -2.27
N TYR A 3 15.64 -20.67 -1.15
CA TYR A 3 14.85 -19.53 -0.67
C TYR A 3 15.69 -18.27 -0.44
N LYS A 4 16.85 -18.39 0.23
CA LYS A 4 17.72 -17.25 0.55
C LYS A 4 18.31 -16.62 -0.70
N GLU A 5 18.77 -17.43 -1.64
CA GLU A 5 19.31 -16.98 -2.93
C GLU A 5 18.25 -16.24 -3.74
N THR A 6 17.03 -16.79 -3.77
CA THR A 6 15.90 -16.22 -4.52
C THR A 6 15.41 -14.93 -3.89
N LEU A 7 15.28 -14.88 -2.56
CA LEU A 7 14.94 -13.65 -1.84
C LEU A 7 16.00 -12.57 -2.06
N TYR A 8 17.27 -12.93 -2.00
CA TYR A 8 18.37 -11.99 -2.29
C TYR A 8 18.29 -11.47 -3.72
N PHE A 9 18.11 -12.36 -4.70
CA PHE A 9 17.94 -11.97 -6.10
C PHE A 9 16.77 -11.00 -6.30
N VAL A 10 15.60 -11.28 -5.74
CA VAL A 10 14.42 -10.40 -5.80
C VAL A 10 14.73 -9.04 -5.16
N ALA A 11 15.28 -9.02 -3.95
CA ALA A 11 15.62 -7.78 -3.25
C ALA A 11 16.66 -6.94 -4.02
N THR A 12 17.67 -7.59 -4.61
CA THR A 12 18.64 -6.90 -5.48
C THR A 12 17.97 -6.34 -6.72
N CYS A 13 17.05 -7.09 -7.36
CA CYS A 13 16.28 -6.58 -8.51
C CYS A 13 15.44 -5.34 -8.17
N LEU A 14 14.86 -5.27 -6.96
CA LEU A 14 14.06 -4.11 -6.53
C LEU A 14 14.87 -2.81 -6.36
N THR A 15 16.20 -2.88 -6.38
CA THR A 15 17.09 -1.73 -6.16
C THR A 15 17.94 -1.38 -7.37
N ILE A 16 17.78 -2.06 -8.51
CA ILE A 16 18.61 -1.83 -9.73
C ILE A 16 18.43 -0.44 -10.33
N SER A 17 17.33 0.24 -10.03
CA SER A 17 17.10 1.64 -10.44
C SER A 17 17.84 2.65 -9.58
N LEU A 18 18.24 2.26 -8.36
CA LEU A 18 18.85 3.13 -7.35
C LEU A 18 20.35 2.85 -7.19
N GLU A 19 20.77 1.60 -7.40
CA GLU A 19 22.12 1.12 -7.10
C GLU A 19 22.77 0.53 -8.37
N ASN A 20 23.70 1.27 -8.97
CA ASN A 20 24.36 0.83 -10.22
C ASN A 20 25.12 -0.51 -10.05
N LYS A 21 25.71 -0.77 -8.88
CA LYS A 21 26.35 -2.05 -8.57
C LYS A 21 25.37 -3.24 -8.69
N ASN A 22 24.12 -3.04 -8.26
CA ASN A 22 23.09 -4.07 -8.30
C ASN A 22 22.60 -4.26 -9.73
N ARG A 23 22.46 -3.17 -10.51
CA ARG A 23 22.15 -3.23 -11.94
C ARG A 23 23.16 -4.11 -12.70
N VAL A 24 24.46 -3.85 -12.52
CA VAL A 24 25.53 -4.61 -13.18
C VAL A 24 25.53 -6.08 -12.73
N ALA A 25 25.36 -6.34 -11.43
CA ALA A 25 25.33 -7.70 -10.89
C ALA A 25 24.15 -8.51 -11.45
N ILE A 26 22.95 -7.93 -11.47
CA ILE A 26 21.74 -8.58 -12.01
C ILE A 26 21.86 -8.79 -13.51
N GLU A 27 22.34 -7.82 -14.28
CA GLU A 27 22.53 -7.99 -15.72
C GLU A 27 23.49 -9.14 -16.04
N LYS A 28 24.60 -9.24 -15.29
CA LYS A 28 25.54 -10.35 -15.43
C LYS A 28 24.83 -11.68 -15.13
N GLN A 29 24.12 -11.76 -14.01
CA GLN A 29 23.41 -12.98 -13.61
C GLN A 29 22.37 -13.42 -14.65
N LEU A 30 21.59 -12.47 -15.18
CA LEU A 30 20.59 -12.70 -16.24
C LEU A 30 21.22 -13.26 -17.53
N LYS A 31 22.47 -12.90 -17.85
CA LYS A 31 23.18 -13.38 -19.05
C LYS A 31 23.90 -14.71 -18.86
N THR A 32 24.39 -14.99 -17.65
CA THR A 32 25.35 -16.08 -17.42
C THR A 32 24.81 -17.24 -16.61
N THR A 33 23.64 -17.11 -16.00
CA THR A 33 23.09 -18.14 -15.11
C THR A 33 21.67 -18.50 -15.49
N THR A 34 21.33 -19.78 -15.34
CA THR A 34 19.93 -20.21 -15.39
C THR A 34 19.23 -19.78 -14.11
N ILE A 35 18.20 -18.94 -14.25
CA ILE A 35 17.39 -18.46 -13.13
C ILE A 35 16.18 -19.36 -12.98
N ASP A 36 15.89 -19.73 -11.73
CA ASP A 36 14.71 -20.47 -11.33
C ASP A 36 13.52 -19.50 -11.21
N TRP A 37 12.87 -19.21 -12.34
CA TRP A 37 11.80 -18.23 -12.42
C TRP A 37 10.56 -18.61 -11.61
N ASP A 38 10.28 -19.91 -11.45
CA ASP A 38 9.19 -20.39 -10.60
C ASP A 38 9.41 -20.01 -9.14
N ALA A 39 10.64 -20.19 -8.64
CA ALA A 39 11.01 -19.72 -7.31
C ALA A 39 10.88 -18.19 -7.17
N VAL A 40 11.31 -17.44 -8.19
CA VAL A 40 11.22 -15.97 -8.21
C VAL A 40 9.75 -15.52 -8.14
N VAL A 41 8.87 -16.08 -8.97
CA VAL A 41 7.43 -15.78 -8.97
C VAL A 41 6.81 -16.09 -7.61
N LYS A 42 7.09 -17.28 -7.05
CA LYS A 42 6.56 -17.70 -5.75
C LYS A 42 6.93 -16.72 -4.64
N ILE A 43 8.22 -16.44 -4.47
CA ILE A 43 8.70 -15.59 -3.36
C ILE A 43 8.25 -14.14 -3.55
N SER A 44 8.39 -13.58 -4.76
CA SER A 44 7.98 -12.19 -4.99
C SER A 44 6.49 -11.97 -4.80
N THR A 45 5.65 -12.97 -5.10
CA THR A 45 4.20 -12.92 -4.83
C THR A 45 3.89 -13.04 -3.35
N GLU A 46 4.53 -13.97 -2.63
CA GLU A 46 4.38 -14.15 -1.17
C GLU A 46 4.73 -12.88 -0.38
N HIS A 47 5.73 -12.13 -0.86
CA HIS A 47 6.17 -10.86 -0.25
C HIS A 47 5.47 -9.63 -0.84
N PHE A 48 4.48 -9.79 -1.73
CA PHE A 48 3.73 -8.69 -2.37
C PHE A 48 4.60 -7.67 -3.14
N VAL A 49 5.71 -8.13 -3.71
CA VAL A 49 6.66 -7.30 -4.48
C VAL A 49 6.74 -7.69 -5.96
N PHE A 50 5.90 -8.62 -6.44
CA PHE A 50 5.92 -9.05 -7.85
C PHE A 50 5.63 -7.91 -8.85
N PRO A 51 4.62 -7.03 -8.64
CA PRO A 51 4.46 -5.84 -9.47
C PRO A 51 5.65 -4.88 -9.41
N ALA A 52 6.22 -4.66 -8.21
CA ALA A 52 7.40 -3.82 -8.03
C ALA A 52 8.63 -4.37 -8.79
N LEU A 53 8.79 -5.69 -8.80
CA LEU A 53 9.83 -6.39 -9.53
C LEU A 53 9.71 -6.14 -11.04
N TYR A 54 8.49 -6.27 -11.59
CA TYR A 54 8.23 -5.93 -12.99
C TYR A 54 8.56 -4.48 -13.31
N CYS A 55 8.05 -3.53 -12.51
CA CYS A 55 8.28 -2.10 -12.73
C CYS A 55 9.79 -1.76 -12.73
N ASN A 56 10.56 -2.36 -11.82
CA ASN A 56 12.02 -2.15 -11.76
C ASN A 56 12.76 -2.77 -12.94
N LEU A 57 12.45 -4.02 -13.32
CA LEU A 57 13.07 -4.66 -14.48
C LEU A 57 12.70 -3.96 -15.79
N LYS A 58 11.46 -3.49 -15.93
CA LYS A 58 11.00 -2.66 -17.06
C LYS A 58 11.78 -1.36 -17.15
N ARG A 59 11.88 -0.62 -16.03
CA ARG A 59 12.62 0.64 -15.97
C ARG A 59 14.11 0.46 -16.28
N ALA A 60 14.68 -0.66 -15.85
CA ALA A 60 16.07 -1.00 -16.16
C ALA A 60 16.28 -1.42 -17.63
N GLY A 61 15.21 -1.70 -18.36
CA GLY A 61 15.26 -2.25 -19.70
C GLY A 61 15.78 -3.69 -19.71
N PHE A 62 15.42 -4.50 -18.70
CA PHE A 62 15.92 -5.87 -18.52
C PHE A 62 14.89 -6.96 -18.88
N LEU A 63 13.67 -6.59 -19.27
CA LEU A 63 12.62 -7.56 -19.60
C LEU A 63 12.99 -8.50 -20.76
N HIS A 64 13.87 -8.06 -21.67
CA HIS A 64 14.33 -8.90 -22.79
C HIS A 64 15.23 -10.06 -22.36
N TYR A 65 15.71 -10.08 -21.11
CA TYR A 65 16.42 -11.23 -20.54
C TYR A 65 15.47 -12.29 -19.96
N LEU A 66 14.18 -12.00 -19.83
CA LEU A 66 13.20 -12.88 -19.21
C LEU A 66 12.46 -13.72 -20.27
N PRO A 67 11.96 -14.91 -19.89
CA PRO A 67 11.00 -15.65 -20.71
C PRO A 67 9.79 -14.78 -21.09
N GLN A 68 9.33 -14.87 -22.34
CA GLN A 68 8.28 -14.00 -22.87
C GLN A 68 6.93 -14.19 -22.16
N ASP A 69 6.59 -15.43 -21.83
CA ASP A 69 5.41 -15.80 -21.06
C ASP A 69 5.44 -15.20 -19.65
N LEU A 70 6.60 -15.24 -18.98
CA LEU A 70 6.80 -14.59 -17.69
C LEU A 70 6.60 -13.08 -17.79
N VAL A 71 7.16 -12.42 -18.82
CA VAL A 71 6.96 -10.96 -19.03
C VAL A 71 5.48 -10.64 -19.22
N GLY A 72 4.75 -11.44 -20.02
CA GLY A 72 3.31 -11.27 -20.20
C GLY A 72 2.52 -11.44 -18.90
N TYR A 73 2.87 -12.43 -18.08
CA TYR A 73 2.25 -12.65 -16.78
C TYR A 73 2.53 -11.48 -15.80
N MET A 74 3.78 -11.03 -15.73
CA MET A 74 4.19 -9.88 -14.91
C MET A 74 3.44 -8.60 -15.31
N GLU A 75 3.32 -8.33 -16.61
CA GLU A 75 2.61 -7.16 -17.13
C GLU A 75 1.12 -7.22 -16.76
N HIS A 76 0.49 -8.38 -16.93
CA HIS A 76 -0.92 -8.58 -16.59
C HIS A 76 -1.20 -8.31 -15.11
N ILE A 77 -0.46 -8.95 -14.20
CA ILE A 77 -0.64 -8.78 -12.75
C ILE A 77 -0.35 -7.33 -12.31
N THR A 78 0.70 -6.72 -12.88
CA THR A 78 1.02 -5.31 -12.62
C THR A 78 -0.10 -4.39 -13.11
N GLY A 79 -0.68 -4.68 -14.28
CA GLY A 79 -1.85 -3.97 -14.82
C GLY A 79 -3.03 -3.98 -13.86
N LEU A 80 -3.42 -5.17 -13.39
CA LEU A 80 -4.50 -5.31 -12.41
C LEU A 80 -4.23 -4.54 -11.12
N ASN A 81 -2.99 -4.56 -10.61
CA ASN A 81 -2.63 -3.79 -9.42
C ASN A 81 -2.69 -2.27 -9.68
N ARG A 82 -2.28 -1.82 -10.87
CA ARG A 82 -2.38 -0.41 -11.27
C ARG A 82 -3.82 0.07 -11.28
N ASP A 83 -4.70 -0.68 -11.91
CA ASP A 83 -6.13 -0.36 -12.01
C ASP A 83 -6.78 -0.35 -10.61
N ARG A 84 -6.42 -1.31 -9.76
CA ARG A 84 -6.83 -1.34 -8.35
C ARG A 84 -6.36 -0.08 -7.61
N ASN A 85 -5.09 0.30 -7.74
CA ASN A 85 -4.54 1.46 -7.06
C ASN A 85 -5.15 2.76 -7.55
N GLN A 86 -5.49 2.87 -8.85
CA GLN A 86 -6.21 4.03 -9.36
C GLN A 86 -7.60 4.17 -8.72
N GLN A 87 -8.31 3.05 -8.52
CA GLN A 87 -9.59 3.06 -7.80
C GLN A 87 -9.41 3.41 -6.32
N ILE A 88 -8.37 2.88 -5.65
CA ILE A 88 -8.06 3.21 -4.24
C ILE A 88 -7.75 4.70 -4.08
N ILE A 89 -6.93 5.28 -4.97
CA ILE A 89 -6.61 6.72 -4.95
C ILE A 89 -7.88 7.56 -5.13
N THR A 90 -8.76 7.15 -6.05
CA THR A 90 -10.04 7.84 -6.29
C THR A 90 -10.93 7.78 -5.05
N GLN A 91 -11.13 6.58 -4.50
CA GLN A 91 -11.89 6.35 -3.28
C GLN A 91 -11.33 7.14 -2.09
N ALA A 92 -10.01 7.19 -1.91
CA ALA A 92 -9.37 7.93 -0.83
C ALA A 92 -9.57 9.45 -0.96
N LYS A 93 -9.55 9.98 -2.20
CA LYS A 93 -9.85 11.39 -2.46
C LYS A 93 -11.30 11.74 -2.17
N GLU A 94 -12.24 10.89 -2.60
CA GLU A 94 -13.67 11.05 -2.29
C GLU A 94 -13.92 11.02 -0.78
N LEU A 95 -13.27 10.09 -0.08
CA LEU A 95 -13.31 9.99 1.37
C LEU A 95 -12.75 11.25 2.05
N ASN A 96 -11.63 11.78 1.56
CA ASN A 96 -11.05 13.02 2.06
C ASN A 96 -12.03 14.19 1.88
N THR A 97 -12.62 14.35 0.69
CA THR A 97 -13.61 15.39 0.42
C THR A 97 -14.83 15.28 1.33
N LEU A 98 -15.36 14.07 1.53
CA LEU A 98 -16.48 13.82 2.44
C LEU A 98 -16.13 14.27 3.86
N LEU A 99 -14.99 13.84 4.40
CA LEU A 99 -14.61 14.13 5.78
C LEU A 99 -14.34 15.64 5.99
N LEU A 100 -13.66 16.29 5.05
CA LEU A 100 -13.39 17.73 5.12
C LEU A 100 -14.68 18.56 5.07
N ALA A 101 -15.69 18.15 4.30
CA ALA A 101 -17.00 18.82 4.28
C ALA A 101 -17.69 18.81 5.66
N HIS A 102 -17.37 17.82 6.49
CA HIS A 102 -17.84 17.70 7.88
C HIS A 102 -16.83 18.23 8.91
N GLN A 103 -15.85 19.05 8.51
CA GLN A 103 -14.79 19.58 9.37
C GLN A 103 -13.99 18.49 10.12
N ILE A 104 -13.74 17.37 9.44
CA ILE A 104 -12.90 16.29 9.93
C ILE A 104 -11.69 16.19 8.98
N THR A 105 -10.49 16.35 9.53
CA THR A 105 -9.26 16.24 8.74
C THR A 105 -8.63 14.85 8.98
N PRO A 106 -8.79 13.88 8.06
CA PRO A 106 -8.08 12.61 8.13
C PRO A 106 -6.59 12.83 7.89
N ILE A 107 -5.74 12.08 8.59
CA ILE A 107 -4.36 11.83 8.18
C ILE A 107 -4.31 10.41 7.61
N PHE A 108 -4.10 10.28 6.31
CA PHE A 108 -3.94 8.99 5.66
C PHE A 108 -2.61 8.36 6.04
N LEU A 109 -2.61 7.03 6.17
CA LEU A 109 -1.48 6.25 6.65
C LEU A 109 -1.03 5.20 5.63
N LYS A 110 0.17 4.66 5.88
CA LYS A 110 0.71 3.45 5.24
C LYS A 110 0.67 3.49 3.71
N GLY A 111 0.20 2.41 3.08
CA GLY A 111 0.23 2.25 1.62
C GLY A 111 -0.60 3.29 0.87
N THR A 112 -1.79 3.62 1.39
CA THR A 112 -2.65 4.63 0.76
C THR A 112 -2.05 6.03 0.87
N ALA A 113 -1.43 6.38 2.02
CA ALA A 113 -0.66 7.61 2.14
C ALA A 113 0.45 7.72 1.09
N ASN A 114 1.26 6.67 0.92
CA ASN A 114 2.35 6.65 -0.06
C ASN A 114 1.86 6.82 -1.50
N LEU A 115 0.70 6.22 -1.84
CA LEU A 115 0.07 6.40 -3.15
C LEU A 115 -0.39 7.86 -3.35
N LEU A 116 -1.02 8.46 -2.34
CA LEU A 116 -1.50 9.85 -2.39
C LEU A 116 -0.35 10.86 -2.42
N ALA A 117 0.76 10.54 -1.77
CA ALA A 117 1.98 11.34 -1.77
C ALA A 117 2.79 11.22 -3.07
N GLY A 118 2.44 10.30 -3.98
CA GLY A 118 3.12 10.14 -5.26
C GLY A 118 4.57 9.63 -5.11
N LEU A 119 4.86 8.81 -4.10
CA LEU A 119 6.22 8.32 -3.82
C LEU A 119 6.75 7.31 -4.85
N TYR A 120 5.87 6.74 -5.68
CA TYR A 120 6.22 5.71 -6.65
C TYR A 120 6.30 6.27 -8.06
N THR A 121 7.25 5.79 -8.86
CA THR A 121 7.33 6.14 -10.28
C THR A 121 6.16 5.53 -11.06
N ASP A 122 5.79 4.29 -10.72
CA ASP A 122 4.56 3.65 -11.16
C ASP A 122 3.74 3.27 -9.92
N ILE A 123 2.48 3.69 -9.86
CA ILE A 123 1.60 3.38 -8.73
C ILE A 123 1.43 1.86 -8.53
N ALA A 124 1.67 1.05 -9.55
CA ALA A 124 1.62 -0.40 -9.45
C ALA A 124 2.74 -1.01 -8.60
N GLU A 125 3.79 -0.26 -8.25
CA GLU A 125 4.90 -0.76 -7.40
C GLU A 125 4.45 -1.13 -5.99
N ARG A 126 3.36 -0.53 -5.49
CA ARG A 126 2.83 -0.83 -4.16
C ARG A 126 1.55 -1.63 -4.26
N MET A 127 1.49 -2.79 -3.62
CA MET A 127 0.21 -3.48 -3.41
C MET A 127 -0.48 -2.90 -2.18
N VAL A 128 -1.75 -2.50 -2.31
CA VAL A 128 -2.57 -1.91 -1.24
C VAL A 128 -3.95 -2.61 -1.19
N GLY A 129 -4.38 -2.97 0.01
CA GLY A 129 -5.64 -3.68 0.25
C GLY A 129 -6.76 -2.81 0.84
N ASP A 130 -6.37 -1.81 1.63
CA ASP A 130 -7.19 -0.99 2.51
C ASP A 130 -6.77 0.48 2.48
N ILE A 131 -7.65 1.32 3.03
CA ILE A 131 -7.43 2.73 3.24
C ILE A 131 -7.36 2.98 4.75
N ASP A 132 -6.14 3.08 5.27
CA ASP A 132 -5.88 3.44 6.67
C ASP A 132 -5.84 4.97 6.85
N PHE A 133 -6.50 5.47 7.88
CA PHE A 133 -6.39 6.86 8.31
C PHE A 133 -6.66 7.00 9.81
N ILE A 134 -6.20 8.12 10.37
CA ILE A 134 -6.40 8.50 11.77
C ILE A 134 -7.01 9.90 11.86
N PHE A 135 -7.72 10.14 12.96
CA PHE A 135 -8.30 11.42 13.31
C PHE A 135 -7.88 11.85 14.71
N SER A 136 -8.19 13.09 15.07
CA SER A 136 -8.10 13.53 16.46
C SER A 136 -9.11 12.77 17.31
N LYS A 137 -8.79 12.58 18.60
CA LYS A 137 -9.67 11.89 19.55
C LYS A 137 -11.05 12.55 19.66
N GLU A 138 -11.11 13.88 19.53
CA GLU A 138 -12.33 14.68 19.60
C GLU A 138 -13.23 14.47 18.39
N THR A 139 -12.64 14.28 17.21
CA THR A 139 -13.39 14.13 15.95
C THR A 139 -13.76 12.68 15.66
N TYR A 140 -13.17 11.72 16.36
CA TYR A 140 -13.35 10.29 16.15
C TYR A 140 -14.82 9.82 16.16
N PRO A 141 -15.66 10.15 17.17
CA PRO A 141 -17.06 9.71 17.16
C PRO A 141 -17.87 10.35 16.02
N LYS A 142 -17.58 11.61 15.69
CA LYS A 142 -18.21 12.33 14.57
C LYS A 142 -17.86 11.68 13.24
N ALA A 143 -16.60 11.30 13.05
CA ALA A 143 -16.12 10.67 11.82
C ALA A 143 -16.79 9.33 11.56
N ILE A 144 -16.90 8.46 12.58
CA ILE A 144 -17.61 7.18 12.46
C ILE A 144 -19.07 7.41 12.06
N LYS A 145 -19.75 8.36 12.72
CA LYS A 145 -21.14 8.71 12.39
C LYS A 145 -21.28 9.14 10.93
N VAL A 146 -20.43 10.07 10.47
CA VAL A 146 -20.44 10.55 9.07
C VAL A 146 -20.21 9.40 8.09
N LEU A 147 -19.28 8.49 8.38
CA LEU A 147 -19.01 7.34 7.51
C LEU A 147 -20.20 6.39 7.43
N ARG A 148 -20.81 6.03 8.57
CA ARG A 148 -22.00 5.17 8.61
C ARG A 148 -23.18 5.79 7.86
N GLU A 149 -23.43 7.08 8.06
CA GLU A 149 -24.48 7.84 7.34
C GLU A 149 -24.24 7.89 5.81
N ASN A 150 -22.99 7.69 5.36
CA ASN A 150 -22.61 7.66 3.95
C ASN A 150 -22.39 6.25 3.40
N GLY A 151 -22.95 5.23 4.07
CA GLY A 151 -23.01 3.85 3.58
C GLY A 151 -21.75 3.04 3.80
N TYR A 152 -20.83 3.48 4.67
CA TYR A 152 -19.73 2.64 5.13
C TYR A 152 -20.22 1.77 6.28
N LEU A 153 -20.36 0.47 6.01
CA LEU A 153 -20.88 -0.52 6.94
C LEU A 153 -19.80 -1.54 7.31
N GLU A 154 -19.96 -2.22 8.44
CA GLU A 154 -18.98 -3.20 8.90
C GLU A 154 -18.88 -4.40 7.95
N VAL A 155 -17.65 -4.86 7.72
CA VAL A 155 -17.39 -6.01 6.83
C VAL A 155 -17.73 -7.35 7.50
N LEU A 156 -17.75 -7.38 8.83
CA LEU A 156 -18.14 -8.52 9.65
C LEU A 156 -19.08 -8.01 10.75
N GLU A 157 -20.26 -8.59 10.88
CA GLU A 157 -21.07 -8.42 12.09
C GLU A 157 -20.35 -9.16 13.22
N THR A 158 -19.77 -8.41 14.16
CA THR A 158 -19.22 -9.00 15.39
C THR A 158 -20.09 -8.57 16.55
N ASP A 159 -20.49 -9.51 17.42
CA ASP A 159 -21.33 -9.26 18.61
C ASP A 159 -20.64 -8.38 19.69
N TYR A 160 -19.43 -7.86 19.44
CA TYR A 160 -18.60 -7.11 20.37
C TYR A 160 -18.19 -5.75 19.78
N ASP A 161 -19.01 -4.74 20.05
CA ASP A 161 -18.83 -3.34 19.63
C ASP A 161 -17.97 -2.50 20.60
N PHE A 162 -17.06 -3.14 21.34
CA PHE A 162 -16.12 -2.46 22.26
C PHE A 162 -14.70 -2.52 21.68
N PRO A 163 -13.98 -1.38 21.53
CA PRO A 163 -12.65 -1.39 20.94
C PRO A 163 -11.63 -1.87 21.98
N GLU A 164 -11.44 -3.19 22.07
CA GLU A 164 -10.24 -3.81 22.66
C GLU A 164 -9.02 -3.66 21.72
N PHE A 165 -9.20 -3.08 20.53
CA PHE A 165 -8.20 -3.04 19.47
C PHE A 165 -7.84 -1.61 19.04
N LYS A 166 -6.66 -1.46 18.42
CA LYS A 166 -6.11 -0.19 17.93
C LYS A 166 -7.01 0.52 16.91
N HIS A 167 -7.88 -0.21 16.22
CA HIS A 167 -8.71 0.29 15.13
C HIS A 167 -10.19 0.08 15.46
N TYR A 168 -11.05 0.91 14.88
CA TYR A 168 -12.48 0.60 14.74
C TYR A 168 -12.67 -0.63 13.84
N PRO A 169 -13.80 -1.36 13.95
CA PRO A 169 -14.17 -2.37 12.97
C PRO A 169 -14.04 -1.84 11.54
N ARG A 170 -13.51 -2.71 10.67
CA ARG A 170 -13.26 -2.40 9.27
C ARG A 170 -14.57 -2.08 8.56
N LEU A 171 -14.66 -0.93 7.92
CA LEU A 171 -15.86 -0.52 7.19
C LEU A 171 -15.67 -0.63 5.68
N LYS A 172 -16.74 -0.91 4.95
CA LYS A 172 -16.76 -0.94 3.50
C LYS A 172 -18.04 -0.31 2.98
N LYS A 173 -17.89 0.47 1.91
CA LYS A 173 -19.00 1.02 1.14
C LYS A 173 -19.30 0.11 -0.05
N GLU A 174 -20.57 -0.12 -0.34
CA GLU A 174 -20.96 -0.88 -1.53
C GLU A 174 -20.36 -0.25 -2.80
N GLY A 175 -19.87 -1.09 -3.71
CA GLY A 175 -19.19 -0.65 -4.93
C GLY A 175 -17.76 -0.15 -4.76
N ALA A 176 -17.28 0.07 -3.52
CA ALA A 176 -15.91 0.52 -3.26
C ALA A 176 -14.90 -0.62 -3.28
N ILE A 177 -13.71 -0.37 -3.85
CA ILE A 177 -12.67 -1.38 -4.08
C ILE A 177 -11.95 -1.80 -2.79
N ALA A 178 -11.76 -0.86 -1.87
CA ALA A 178 -11.04 -1.05 -0.62
C ALA A 178 -11.97 -0.82 0.56
N ALA A 179 -11.72 -1.56 1.62
CA ALA A 179 -12.29 -1.22 2.92
C ALA A 179 -11.47 -0.10 3.57
N VAL A 180 -12.10 0.62 4.48
CA VAL A 180 -11.49 1.68 5.28
C VAL A 180 -11.21 1.17 6.69
N GLU A 181 -10.04 1.52 7.22
CA GLU A 181 -9.65 1.22 8.59
C GLU A 181 -9.39 2.52 9.34
N ILE A 182 -10.22 2.75 10.36
CA ILE A 182 -10.12 3.95 11.20
C ILE A 182 -9.22 3.61 12.38
N HIS A 183 -8.04 4.21 12.43
CA HIS A 183 -7.11 4.06 13.52
C HIS A 183 -7.54 4.93 14.70
N LYS A 184 -7.62 4.33 15.89
CA LYS A 184 -7.72 5.06 17.16
C LYS A 184 -6.32 5.36 17.69
N GLU A 185 -5.44 4.35 17.64
CA GLU A 185 -4.05 4.42 18.09
C GLU A 185 -3.13 3.88 17.00
N LEU A 186 -1.92 4.42 16.87
CA LEU A 186 -0.92 3.95 15.89
C LEU A 186 -0.10 2.76 16.45
N LEU A 187 0.11 2.73 17.76
CA LEU A 187 0.87 1.68 18.46
C LEU A 187 -0.04 0.83 19.35
N ILE A 188 0.53 -0.24 19.93
CA ILE A 188 -0.17 -1.02 20.97
C ILE A 188 -0.41 -0.14 22.18
N GLU A 189 -1.46 -0.42 22.95
CA GLU A 189 -1.93 0.43 24.07
C GLU A 189 -0.79 0.87 24.99
N LYS A 190 0.10 -0.06 25.37
CA LYS A 190 1.30 0.19 26.20
C LYS A 190 2.19 1.35 25.69
N PHE A 191 2.25 1.56 24.38
CA PHE A 191 3.10 2.56 23.73
C PHE A 191 2.29 3.61 22.97
N SER A 192 0.96 3.65 23.14
CA SER A 192 0.08 4.57 22.39
C SER A 192 0.45 6.04 22.62
N ASP A 193 0.84 6.39 23.84
CA ASP A 193 1.26 7.75 24.18
C ASP A 193 2.59 8.19 23.53
N GLU A 194 3.46 7.27 23.14
CA GLU A 194 4.77 7.58 22.54
C GLU A 194 4.66 7.99 21.07
N PHE A 195 3.65 7.48 20.35
CA PHE A 195 3.41 7.78 18.95
C PHE A 195 1.91 7.75 18.66
N ASN A 196 1.27 8.91 18.81
CA ASN A 196 -0.18 9.12 18.70
C ASN A 196 -0.53 10.19 17.65
N TYR A 197 -1.82 10.46 17.48
CA TYR A 197 -2.33 11.51 16.60
C TYR A 197 -1.65 12.87 16.83
N HIS A 198 -1.48 13.33 18.08
CA HIS A 198 -0.88 14.63 18.36
C HIS A 198 0.60 14.70 17.98
N PHE A 199 1.30 13.56 18.05
CA PHE A 199 2.67 13.45 17.56
C PHE A 199 2.70 13.60 16.04
N VAL A 200 1.94 12.76 15.32
CA VAL A 200 1.99 12.72 13.85
C VAL A 200 1.35 13.94 13.19
N ALA A 201 0.35 14.56 13.80
CA ALA A 201 -0.33 15.72 13.24
C ALA A 201 0.59 16.95 13.10
N LYS A 202 1.62 17.06 13.95
CA LYS A 202 2.59 18.17 13.89
C LYS A 202 3.48 18.10 12.64
N ASP A 203 3.85 16.89 12.24
CA ASP A 203 4.79 16.62 11.15
C ASP A 203 4.11 16.00 9.91
N SER A 204 2.78 15.91 9.92
CA SER A 204 2.01 15.45 8.75
C SER A 204 2.15 16.43 7.58
N GLN A 205 2.16 15.89 6.37
CA GLN A 205 2.29 16.67 5.15
C GLN A 205 0.91 16.89 4.52
N VAL A 206 0.66 18.10 4.02
CA VAL A 206 -0.55 18.38 3.23
C VAL A 206 -0.17 18.46 1.76
N LEU A 207 -0.55 17.44 0.99
CA LEU A 207 -0.26 17.30 -0.42
C LEU A 207 -1.56 17.33 -1.21
N ASN A 208 -1.73 18.31 -2.10
CA ASN A 208 -2.94 18.47 -2.93
C ASN A 208 -4.25 18.44 -2.12
N GLY A 209 -4.26 19.04 -0.91
CA GLY A 209 -5.43 19.09 -0.03
C GLY A 209 -5.72 17.80 0.74
N VAL A 210 -4.79 16.84 0.75
CA VAL A 210 -4.86 15.59 1.51
C VAL A 210 -3.75 15.60 2.56
N SER A 211 -4.09 15.31 3.82
CA SER A 211 -3.08 15.12 4.86
C SER A 211 -2.59 13.67 4.87
N VAL A 212 -1.27 13.49 4.84
CA VAL A 212 -0.59 12.19 4.83
C VAL A 212 0.50 12.17 5.90
N LEU A 213 0.75 11.01 6.49
CA LEU A 213 1.92 10.77 7.35
C LEU A 213 3.16 10.44 6.52
#